data_AF-T4VNK2-F1
#
_entry.id   AF-T4VNK2-F1
#
_cell.length_a   1.000
_cell.length_b   1.000
_cell.length_c   1.000
_cell.angle_alpha   90.00
_cell.angle_beta   90.00
_cell.angle_gamma   90.00
#
_symmetry.space_group_name_H-M   'P 1'
#
loop_
_entity.id
_entity.type
_entity.pdbx_description
1 polymer ?
#
loop_
_entity_poly.entity_id
_entity_poly.type
_entity_poly.pdbx_seq_one_letter_code
_entity_poly.pdbx_strand_id
1 'polypeptide(L)'
;MLVYKNISNGTMIGHSINQEYVDLNSFLYKEKIILSEIAKTLNYNKDSEKYLKEVKYIRDYINKNMYDIETGYYYDLQIKQDKDKILVDRGKGTEGFMPLWANVATIQQAKSVRDDVMDEKNLIYKEVL
;
A
#
# COMPACT_ATOMS: atom_id res chain seq x y z
N MET A 1 -6.19 18.70 -3.09
CA MET A 1 -6.52 17.47 -2.34
C MET A 1 -7.99 17.58 -1.93
N LEU A 2 -8.82 16.59 -2.26
CA LEU A 2 -10.25 16.60 -1.91
C LEU A 2 -10.48 15.73 -0.68
N VAL A 3 -11.45 16.12 0.14
CA VAL A 3 -11.88 15.37 1.32
C VAL A 3 -13.35 15.01 1.14
N TYR A 4 -13.65 13.72 1.16
CA TYR A 4 -15.00 13.18 1.08
C TYR A 4 -15.57 12.91 2.47
N LYS A 5 -16.89 12.94 2.57
CA LYS A 5 -17.64 12.53 3.77
C LYS A 5 -17.94 11.05 3.67
N ASN A 6 -17.64 10.31 4.73
CA ASN A 6 -18.03 8.93 4.88
C ASN A 6 -19.40 8.91 5.56
N ILE A 7 -20.42 8.38 4.89
CA ILE A 7 -21.79 8.33 5.39
C ILE A 7 -22.22 6.86 5.48
N SER A 8 -22.76 6.47 6.64
CA SER A 8 -23.36 5.16 6.87
C SER A 8 -24.77 5.37 7.43
N ASN A 9 -25.78 4.74 6.81
CA ASN A 9 -27.19 4.85 7.20
C ASN A 9 -27.68 6.31 7.38
N GLY A 10 -27.22 7.23 6.53
CA GLY A 10 -27.57 8.65 6.59
C GLY A 10 -26.82 9.46 7.66
N THR A 11 -25.99 8.83 8.48
CA THR A 11 -25.15 9.50 9.49
C THR A 11 -23.73 9.68 8.98
N MET A 12 -23.17 10.88 9.17
CA MET A 12 -21.75 11.13 8.89
C MET A 12 -20.90 10.43 9.94
N ILE A 13 -20.02 9.54 9.50
CA ILE A 13 -19.14 8.72 10.37
C ILE A 13 -17.66 9.12 10.28
N GLY A 14 -17.31 10.01 9.35
CA GLY A 14 -15.94 10.50 9.23
C GLY A 14 -15.64 11.11 7.86
N HIS A 15 -14.35 11.20 7.56
CA HIS A 15 -13.83 11.77 6.33
C HIS A 15 -12.68 10.94 5.78
N SER A 16 -12.54 10.95 4.45
CA SER A 16 -11.41 10.37 3.76
C SER A 16 -10.90 11.33 2.70
N ILE A 17 -9.59 11.42 2.55
CA ILE A 17 -8.97 12.13 1.44
C ILE A 17 -9.20 11.29 0.17
N ASN A 18 -9.28 11.94 -1.00
CA ASN A 18 -9.36 11.26 -2.30
C ASN A 18 -8.03 10.61 -2.73
N GLN A 19 -7.36 9.94 -1.81
CA GLN A 19 -6.06 9.34 -1.99
C GLN A 19 -5.98 8.07 -1.17
N GLU A 20 -5.56 7.00 -1.81
CA GLU A 20 -5.19 5.77 -1.16
C GLU A 20 -3.68 5.70 -1.05
N TYR A 21 -3.20 5.44 0.16
CA TYR A 21 -1.79 5.49 0.46
C TYR A 21 -1.18 4.09 0.39
N VAL A 22 -0.04 3.95 -0.27
CA VAL A 22 0.58 2.64 -0.49
C VAL A 22 1.13 2.04 0.80
N ASP A 23 1.60 2.87 1.73
CA ASP A 23 2.04 2.47 3.06
C ASP A 23 0.87 1.99 3.93
N LEU A 24 -0.27 2.70 3.95
CA LEU A 24 -1.46 2.30 4.68
C LEU A 24 -2.00 0.95 4.18
N ASN A 25 -2.00 0.74 2.86
CA ASN A 25 -2.38 -0.55 2.28
C ASN A 25 -1.38 -1.66 2.61
N SER A 26 -0.08 -1.33 2.69
CA SER A 26 0.96 -2.26 3.13
C SER A 26 0.80 -2.65 4.61
N PHE A 27 0.45 -1.70 5.47
CA PHE A 27 0.11 -1.98 6.87
C PHE A 27 -1.13 -2.87 6.99
N LEU A 28 -2.19 -2.55 6.25
CA LEU A 28 -3.42 -3.35 6.25
C LEU A 28 -3.17 -4.79 5.78
N TYR A 29 -2.33 -4.98 4.76
CA TYR A 29 -1.90 -6.31 4.32
C TYR A 29 -1.21 -7.08 5.45
N LYS A 30 -0.21 -6.46 6.09
CA LYS A 30 0.57 -7.10 7.15
C LYS A 30 -0.29 -7.40 8.38
N GLU A 31 -1.16 -6.47 8.78
CA GLU A 31 -2.11 -6.63 9.87
C GLU A 31 -3.00 -7.85 9.64
N LYS A 32 -3.60 -8.01 8.45
CA LYS A 32 -4.47 -9.15 8.15
C LYS A 32 -3.73 -10.49 8.14
N ILE A 33 -2.46 -10.53 7.73
CA ILE A 33 -1.64 -11.74 7.90
C ILE A 33 -1.50 -12.08 9.37
N ILE A 34 -1.12 -11.11 10.21
CA ILE A 34 -0.96 -11.30 11.65
C ILE A 34 -2.28 -11.76 12.29
N LEU A 35 -3.41 -11.12 11.94
CA LEU A 35 -4.74 -11.52 12.40
C LEU A 35 -5.09 -12.94 11.97
N SER A 36 -4.70 -13.35 10.75
CA SER A 36 -4.91 -14.72 10.29
C SER A 36 -4.12 -15.73 11.12
N GLU A 37 -2.87 -15.43 11.48
CA GLU A 37 -2.02 -16.27 12.31
C GLU A 37 -2.56 -16.38 13.74
N ILE A 38 -3.02 -15.27 14.31
CA ILE A 38 -3.69 -15.23 15.62
C ILE A 38 -4.97 -16.07 15.59
N ALA A 39 -5.84 -15.84 14.59
CA ALA A 39 -7.09 -16.58 14.45
C ALA A 39 -6.85 -18.09 14.32
N LYS A 40 -5.85 -18.49 13.52
CA LYS A 40 -5.46 -19.90 13.39
C LYS A 40 -4.98 -20.49 14.72
N THR A 41 -4.17 -19.76 15.47
CA THR A 41 -3.66 -20.18 16.80
C THR A 41 -4.80 -20.40 17.80
N LEU A 42 -5.87 -19.58 17.71
CA LEU A 42 -7.06 -19.69 18.56
C LEU A 42 -8.13 -20.68 18.02
N ASN A 43 -7.84 -21.41 16.95
CA ASN A 43 -8.78 -22.29 16.24
C ASN A 43 -9.99 -21.59 15.60
N TYR A 44 -9.89 -20.28 15.33
CA TYR A 44 -10.87 -19.51 14.55
C TYR A 44 -10.59 -19.62 13.05
N ASN A 45 -10.67 -20.85 12.53
CA ASN A 45 -10.26 -21.18 11.16
C ASN A 45 -11.02 -20.39 10.08
N LYS A 46 -12.32 -20.13 10.29
CA LYS A 46 -13.13 -19.33 9.35
C LYS A 46 -12.63 -17.89 9.22
N ASP A 47 -12.22 -17.27 10.32
CA ASP A 47 -11.68 -15.91 10.31
C ASP A 47 -10.29 -15.90 9.68
N SER A 48 -9.44 -16.89 10.01
CA SER A 48 -8.14 -17.07 9.36
C SER A 48 -8.26 -17.15 7.83
N GLU A 49 -9.18 -17.98 7.31
CA GLU A 49 -9.46 -18.10 5.88
C GLU A 49 -9.99 -16.81 5.25
N LYS A 50 -10.87 -16.10 5.96
CA LYS A 50 -11.39 -14.80 5.52
C LYS A 50 -10.24 -13.80 5.35
N TYR A 51 -9.38 -13.65 6.36
CA TYR A 51 -8.24 -12.74 6.29
C TYR A 51 -7.28 -13.12 5.15
N LEU A 52 -7.00 -14.40 4.92
CA LEU A 52 -6.13 -14.84 3.82
C LEU A 52 -6.72 -14.52 2.43
N LYS A 53 -8.05 -14.54 2.28
CA LYS A 53 -8.71 -14.12 1.03
C LYS A 53 -8.56 -12.61 0.82
N GLU A 54 -8.77 -11.82 1.87
CA GLU A 54 -8.62 -10.35 1.81
C GLU A 54 -7.17 -9.93 1.54
N VAL A 55 -6.19 -10.61 2.16
CA VAL A 55 -4.75 -10.41 1.93
C VAL A 55 -4.38 -10.59 0.45
N LYS A 56 -4.92 -11.61 -0.23
CA LYS A 56 -4.71 -11.80 -1.67
C LYS A 56 -5.22 -10.61 -2.48
N TYR A 57 -6.43 -10.14 -2.18
CA TYR A 57 -6.99 -8.97 -2.85
C TYR A 57 -6.12 -7.73 -2.64
N ILE A 58 -5.71 -7.43 -1.41
CA ILE A 58 -4.89 -6.25 -1.10
C ILE A 58 -3.55 -6.32 -1.82
N ARG A 59 -2.88 -7.48 -1.81
CA ARG A 59 -1.61 -7.66 -2.52
C ARG A 59 -1.75 -7.38 -4.01
N ASP A 60 -2.75 -7.98 -4.63
CA ASP A 60 -2.96 -7.87 -6.07
C ASP A 60 -3.35 -6.42 -6.42
N TYR A 61 -4.10 -5.75 -5.55
CA TYR A 61 -4.45 -4.34 -5.68
C TYR A 61 -3.22 -3.42 -5.63
N ILE A 62 -2.37 -3.55 -4.60
CA ILE A 62 -1.14 -2.75 -4.45
C ILE A 62 -0.23 -2.97 -5.66
N ASN A 63 0.07 -4.22 -6.01
CA ASN A 63 1.01 -4.52 -7.09
C ASN A 63 0.52 -4.11 -8.48
N LYS A 64 -0.80 -4.02 -8.67
CA LYS A 64 -1.41 -3.62 -9.95
C LYS A 64 -1.56 -2.11 -10.08
N ASN A 65 -2.04 -1.45 -9.02
CA ASN A 65 -2.50 -0.06 -9.12
C ASN A 65 -1.52 0.96 -8.55
N MET A 66 -0.64 0.53 -7.63
CA MET A 66 0.27 1.42 -6.91
C MET A 66 1.73 1.26 -7.32
N TYR A 67 2.05 0.33 -8.23
CA TYR A 67 3.39 0.19 -8.82
C TYR A 67 3.44 0.84 -10.19
N ASP A 68 4.36 1.78 -10.39
CA ASP A 68 4.63 2.36 -11.69
C ASP A 68 5.81 1.63 -12.35
N ILE A 69 5.56 1.04 -13.52
CA ILE A 69 6.56 0.22 -14.22
C ILE A 69 7.68 1.05 -14.83
N GLU A 70 7.41 2.29 -15.23
CA GLU A 70 8.36 3.16 -15.92
C GLU A 70 9.43 3.69 -14.94
N THR A 71 9.00 4.10 -13.75
CA THR A 71 9.90 4.57 -12.69
C THR A 71 10.44 3.45 -11.80
N GLY A 72 9.83 2.26 -11.87
CA GLY A 72 10.23 1.07 -11.13
C GLY A 72 9.93 1.14 -9.62
N TYR A 73 8.97 1.97 -9.19
CA TYR A 73 8.71 2.29 -7.78
C TYR A 73 7.21 2.28 -7.43
N TYR A 74 6.89 2.30 -6.13
CA TYR A 74 5.50 2.37 -5.66
C TYR A 74 5.10 3.78 -5.22
N TYR A 75 3.83 4.12 -5.41
CA TYR A 75 3.27 5.44 -5.15
C TYR A 75 1.82 5.36 -4.67
N ASP A 76 1.37 6.42 -4.04
CA ASP A 76 -0.03 6.62 -3.72
C ASP A 76 -0.91 6.76 -4.97
N LEU A 77 -2.17 6.40 -4.80
CA LEU A 77 -3.19 6.48 -5.84
C LEU A 77 -4.18 7.59 -5.52
N GLN A 78 -4.31 8.58 -6.41
CA GLN A 78 -5.39 9.55 -6.31
C GLN A 78 -6.67 8.97 -6.91
N ILE A 79 -7.71 8.92 -6.10
CA ILE A 79 -9.04 8.45 -6.49
C ILE A 79 -9.79 9.57 -7.21
N LYS A 80 -10.30 9.27 -8.41
CA LYS A 80 -11.12 10.19 -9.21
C LYS A 80 -12.37 9.47 -9.72
N GLN A 81 -13.40 10.24 -10.08
CA GLN A 81 -14.64 9.67 -10.61
C GLN A 81 -14.45 8.89 -11.91
N ASP A 82 -13.54 9.33 -12.78
CA ASP A 82 -13.35 8.70 -14.10
C ASP A 82 -12.24 7.65 -14.10
N LYS A 83 -11.06 8.02 -13.60
CA LYS A 83 -9.88 7.15 -13.60
C LYS A 83 -8.89 7.55 -12.51
N ASP A 84 -8.49 6.56 -11.73
CA ASP A 84 -7.47 6.73 -10.71
C ASP A 84 -6.11 7.08 -11.33
N LYS A 85 -5.33 7.91 -10.62
CA LYS A 85 -4.02 8.39 -11.07
C LYS A 85 -2.96 8.00 -10.05
N ILE A 86 -1.96 7.25 -10.48
CA ILE A 86 -0.74 7.03 -9.71
C ILE A 86 0.06 8.34 -9.61
N LEU A 87 0.50 8.69 -8.41
CA LEU A 87 1.04 10.02 -8.09
C LEU A 87 2.56 10.14 -8.30
N VAL A 88 3.06 9.65 -9.43
CA VAL A 88 4.49 9.69 -9.79
C VAL A 88 5.09 11.10 -9.80
N ASP A 89 4.27 12.12 -10.09
CA ASP A 89 4.65 13.52 -10.18
C ASP A 89 4.97 14.17 -8.82
N ARG A 90 4.73 13.47 -7.71
CA ARG A 90 5.09 13.91 -6.36
C ARG A 90 6.47 13.43 -5.91
N GLY A 91 7.18 12.70 -6.76
CA GLY A 91 8.48 12.13 -6.43
C GLY A 91 8.37 10.82 -5.67
N LYS A 92 9.53 10.21 -5.39
CA LYS A 92 9.66 8.96 -4.66
C LYS A 92 9.84 9.26 -3.18
N GLY A 93 8.94 8.76 -2.33
CA GLY A 93 9.09 8.84 -0.89
C GLY A 93 9.32 7.48 -0.23
N THR A 94 9.39 7.49 1.10
CA THR A 94 9.61 6.29 1.92
C THR A 94 8.44 5.31 1.86
N GLU A 95 7.25 5.79 1.54
CA GLU A 95 6.06 4.97 1.34
C GLU A 95 6.28 3.89 0.27
N GLY A 96 7.06 4.18 -0.77
CA GLY A 96 7.22 3.27 -1.90
C GLY A 96 8.07 2.02 -1.62
N PHE A 97 8.83 1.96 -0.52
CA PHE A 97 9.48 0.73 -0.08
C PHE A 97 8.67 -0.07 0.93
N MET A 98 7.56 0.48 1.46
CA MET A 98 6.72 -0.22 2.43
C MET A 98 6.13 -1.55 1.91
N PRO A 99 5.80 -1.71 0.61
CA PRO A 99 5.44 -3.00 0.05
C PRO A 99 6.50 -4.10 0.18
N LEU A 100 7.80 -3.74 0.29
CA LEU A 100 8.88 -4.72 0.52
C LEU A 100 8.86 -5.17 1.98
N TRP A 101 8.77 -4.21 2.91
CA TRP A 101 8.67 -4.51 4.35
C TRP A 101 7.47 -5.42 4.67
N ALA A 102 6.33 -5.16 4.02
CA ALA A 102 5.11 -5.94 4.22
C ALA A 102 5.12 -7.31 3.51
N ASN A 103 6.12 -7.62 2.67
CA ASN A 103 6.15 -8.77 1.75
C ASN A 103 4.95 -8.80 0.77
N VAL A 104 4.56 -7.62 0.27
CA VAL A 104 3.54 -7.46 -0.77
C VAL A 104 4.16 -7.57 -2.17
N ALA A 105 5.32 -6.94 -2.35
CA ALA A 105 5.95 -6.80 -3.66
C ALA A 105 6.31 -8.15 -4.29
N THR A 106 6.16 -8.25 -5.61
CA THR A 106 6.75 -9.38 -6.35
C THR A 106 8.28 -9.29 -6.31
N ILE A 107 8.96 -10.41 -6.57
CA ILE A 107 10.44 -10.44 -6.58
C ILE A 107 11.03 -9.40 -7.54
N GLN A 108 10.41 -9.20 -8.70
CA GLN A 108 10.89 -8.24 -9.69
C GLN A 108 10.68 -6.79 -9.23
N GLN A 109 9.49 -6.47 -8.71
CA GLN A 109 9.20 -5.14 -8.15
C GLN A 109 10.10 -4.83 -6.95
N ALA A 110 10.30 -5.81 -6.06
CA ALA A 110 11.17 -5.68 -4.90
C ALA A 110 12.63 -5.41 -5.28
N LYS A 111 13.15 -6.06 -6.33
CA LYS A 111 14.50 -5.77 -6.85
C LYS A 111 14.61 -4.34 -7.37
N SER A 112 13.64 -3.91 -8.18
CA SER A 112 13.60 -2.55 -8.73
C SER A 112 13.59 -1.48 -7.64
N VAL A 113 12.71 -1.64 -6.65
CA VAL A 113 12.61 -0.72 -5.52
C VAL A 113 13.87 -0.72 -4.66
N ARG A 114 14.44 -1.90 -4.38
CA ARG A 114 15.72 -2.00 -3.64
C ARG A 114 16.82 -1.24 -4.36
N ASP A 115 16.97 -1.45 -5.67
CA ASP A 115 18.05 -0.83 -6.45
C ASP A 115 17.88 0.69 -6.49
N ASP A 116 16.65 1.17 -6.55
CA ASP A 116 16.34 2.61 -6.48
C ASP A 116 16.64 3.22 -5.11
N VAL A 117 16.22 2.57 -4.02
CA VAL A 117 16.50 3.02 -2.64
C VAL A 117 17.99 3.01 -2.33
N MET A 118 18.73 2.05 -2.89
CA MET A 118 20.18 1.90 -2.67
C MET A 118 21.03 2.77 -3.61
N ASP A 119 20.44 3.43 -4.61
CA ASP A 119 21.17 4.38 -5.45
C ASP A 119 21.60 5.57 -4.60
N GLU A 120 22.91 5.82 -4.55
CA GLU A 120 23.48 6.93 -3.79
C GLU A 120 22.93 8.30 -4.17
N LYS A 121 22.33 8.47 -5.35
CA LYS A 121 21.66 9.71 -5.76
C LYS A 121 20.28 9.89 -5.10
N ASN A 122 19.66 8.79 -4.69
CA ASN A 122 18.33 8.77 -4.09
C ASN A 122 18.35 8.49 -2.57
N LEU A 123 19.54 8.22 -2.01
CA LEU A 123 19.72 8.00 -0.57
C LEU A 123 19.31 9.24 0.24
N ILE A 124 18.43 9.01 1.21
CA ILE A 124 17.81 10.01 2.11
C ILE A 124 18.83 10.78 2.96
N TYR A 125 20.08 10.31 3.06
CA TYR A 125 21.10 10.87 3.96
C TYR A 125 22.08 11.86 3.31
N LYS A 126 22.01 12.11 1.99
CA LYS A 126 23.03 12.94 1.32
C LYS A 126 23.04 14.41 1.71
N GLU A 127 21.98 14.91 2.34
CA GLU A 127 21.86 16.32 2.78
C GLU A 127 22.04 16.50 4.30
N VAL A 128 22.42 15.44 5.04
CA VAL A 128 22.53 15.46 6.52
C VAL A 128 23.99 15.34 7.01
N LEU A 129 24.98 15.34 6.11
CA LEU A 129 26.42 15.37 6.41
C LEU A 129 27.11 16.48 5.63
#